data_AF-A0A5X9FNZ6-F1
#
_entry.id   AF-A0A5X9FNZ6-F1
#
_cell.length_a   1.000
_cell.length_b   1.000
_cell.length_c   1.000
_cell.angle_alpha   90.00
_cell.angle_beta   90.00
_cell.angle_gamma   90.00
#
_symmetry.space_group_name_H-M   'P 1'
#
loop_
_entity.id
_entity.type
_entity.pdbx_description
1 polymer ?
#
loop_
_entity_poly.entity_id
_entity_poly.type
_entity_poly.pdbx_seq_one_letter_code
_entity_poly.pdbx_strand_id
1 'polypeptide(L)'
;MAEGWALSVANDDQDNHKVIDNEKIKNLCSFLESEIHPLYSLVRCIKKGVAFHHGGLLDVARLEIEDLFSSGVIKNLVCTSTLLQGVNLPADRIVVISPKIGNYELSQFEFLNLIGRAGRINTSLYGEIFCIELSDEEWAEERIKNEDKKEIVSSVLNKLNGNIESVIDYIGLSGKEILNSDGDYKFYPLVLYLRSQYLVDKNHYSKIIKNSKLNKKQTEDLENKLDIFSKKISLPKNLLARNPFVDPLLLSEFFELIKSQGVGEWMISKYPRGKREAKSLDDEFKNMNYYNQ
;
A
#
# COMPACT_ATOMS: atom_id res chain seq x y z
N MET A 1 18.56 16.46 -5.98
CA MET A 1 18.30 17.30 -4.80
C MET A 1 18.98 16.73 -3.56
N ALA A 2 18.63 15.52 -3.10
CA ALA A 2 19.32 14.87 -1.96
C ALA A 2 20.82 14.62 -2.21
N GLU A 3 21.20 14.17 -3.41
CA GLU A 3 22.62 13.97 -3.76
C GLU A 3 23.45 15.25 -3.62
N GLY A 4 22.93 16.38 -4.08
CA GLY A 4 23.63 17.67 -4.02
C GLY A 4 23.88 18.10 -2.58
N TRP A 5 22.85 18.01 -1.73
CA TRP A 5 22.99 18.29 -0.29
C TRP A 5 23.97 17.35 0.39
N ALA A 6 23.92 16.04 0.10
CA ALA A 6 24.86 15.08 0.67
C ALA A 6 26.30 15.37 0.23
N LEU A 7 26.51 15.75 -1.03
CA LEU A 7 27.83 16.14 -1.52
C LEU A 7 28.32 17.43 -0.84
N SER A 8 27.46 18.43 -0.64
CA SER A 8 27.83 19.64 0.08
C SER A 8 28.22 19.34 1.53
N VAL A 9 27.39 18.58 2.25
CA VAL A 9 27.66 18.16 3.64
C VAL A 9 28.96 17.34 3.70
N ALA A 10 29.17 16.45 2.73
CA ALA A 10 30.38 15.65 2.65
C ALA A 10 31.61 16.48 2.26
N ASN A 11 31.48 17.58 1.52
CA ASN A 11 32.63 18.40 1.12
C ASN A 11 33.21 19.22 2.27
N ASP A 12 32.39 19.59 3.25
CA ASP A 12 32.84 20.31 4.45
C ASP A 12 33.60 19.40 5.43
N ASP A 13 33.45 18.08 5.32
CA ASP A 13 34.14 17.09 6.14
C ASP A 13 35.38 16.49 5.45
N GLN A 14 36.47 16.32 6.22
CA GLN A 14 37.61 15.49 5.80
C GLN A 14 37.24 14.00 5.82
N ASP A 15 37.97 13.20 5.05
CA ASP A 15 37.79 11.74 5.01
C ASP A 15 37.82 11.14 6.43
N ASN A 16 36.74 10.44 6.78
CA ASN A 16 36.59 9.90 8.12
C ASN A 16 37.24 8.52 8.18
N HIS A 17 38.52 8.48 8.56
CA HIS A 17 39.31 7.24 8.62
C HIS A 17 38.63 6.11 9.41
N LYS A 18 37.88 6.43 10.48
CA LYS A 18 37.13 5.42 11.26
C LYS A 18 35.97 4.80 10.50
N VAL A 19 35.35 5.55 9.60
CA VAL A 19 34.26 5.05 8.74
C VAL A 19 34.83 4.20 7.61
N ILE A 20 35.93 4.66 7.00
CA ILE A 20 36.60 3.95 5.90
C ILE A 20 37.13 2.60 6.35
N ASP A 21 37.57 2.46 7.61
CA ASP A 21 38.07 1.20 8.13
C ASP A 21 37.00 0.14 8.39
N ASN A 22 35.71 0.50 8.37
CA ASN A 22 34.62 -0.44 8.55
C ASN A 22 34.49 -1.38 7.34
N GLU A 23 34.49 -2.69 7.60
CA GLU A 23 34.42 -3.72 6.55
C GLU A 23 33.15 -3.63 5.70
N LYS A 24 31.99 -3.33 6.32
CA LYS A 24 30.72 -3.15 5.58
C LYS A 24 30.79 -1.95 4.64
N ILE A 25 31.41 -0.86 5.07
CA ILE A 25 31.61 0.33 4.22
C ILE A 25 32.51 -0.01 3.03
N LYS A 26 33.62 -0.72 3.26
CA LYS A 26 34.53 -1.17 2.18
C LYS A 26 33.78 -2.03 1.17
N ASN A 27 33.02 -3.03 1.65
CA ASN A 27 32.25 -3.93 0.79
C ASN A 27 31.19 -3.18 -0.03
N LEU A 28 30.44 -2.27 0.60
CA LEU A 28 29.45 -1.45 -0.09
C LEU A 28 30.10 -0.52 -1.13
N CYS A 29 31.21 0.15 -0.79
CA CYS A 29 31.94 0.98 -1.75
C CYS A 29 32.45 0.15 -2.93
N SER A 30 33.09 -0.99 -2.69
CA SER A 30 33.59 -1.86 -3.77
C SER A 30 32.48 -2.36 -4.69
N PHE A 31 31.34 -2.74 -4.13
CA PHE A 31 30.15 -3.12 -4.90
C PHE A 31 29.62 -1.97 -5.77
N LEU A 32 29.47 -0.77 -5.20
CA LEU A 32 28.98 0.38 -5.95
C LEU A 32 29.97 0.84 -7.04
N GLU A 33 31.27 0.76 -6.76
CA GLU A 33 32.32 1.07 -7.72
C GLU A 33 32.32 0.08 -8.90
N SER A 34 32.03 -1.21 -8.67
CA SER A 34 31.98 -2.24 -9.71
C SER A 34 30.69 -2.23 -10.52
N GLU A 35 29.53 -2.13 -9.86
CA GLU A 35 28.22 -2.27 -10.51
C GLU A 35 27.72 -0.97 -11.16
N ILE A 36 28.12 0.19 -10.64
CA ILE A 36 27.66 1.49 -11.13
C ILE A 36 28.80 2.23 -11.82
N HIS A 37 29.74 2.76 -11.03
CA HIS A 37 30.91 3.49 -11.54
C HIS A 37 31.91 3.81 -10.40
N PRO A 38 33.23 3.79 -10.64
CA PRO A 38 34.24 4.15 -9.63
C PRO A 38 34.11 5.58 -9.07
N LEU A 39 33.58 6.50 -9.88
CA LEU A 39 33.34 7.90 -9.49
C LEU A 39 31.88 8.17 -9.06
N TYR A 40 31.15 7.14 -8.65
CA TYR A 40 29.78 7.33 -8.20
C TYR A 40 29.70 8.25 -6.98
N SER A 41 28.75 9.19 -6.97
CA SER A 41 28.63 10.23 -5.95
C SER A 41 28.42 9.65 -4.55
N LEU A 42 27.65 8.57 -4.43
CA LEU A 42 27.37 7.91 -3.17
C LEU A 42 28.63 7.35 -2.50
N VAL A 43 29.55 6.78 -3.29
CA VAL A 43 30.82 6.24 -2.79
C VAL A 43 31.65 7.34 -2.14
N ARG A 44 31.70 8.53 -2.77
CA ARG A 44 32.41 9.70 -2.22
C ARG A 44 31.79 10.15 -0.90
N CYS A 45 30.46 10.18 -0.80
CA CYS A 45 29.79 10.58 0.43
C CYS A 45 30.05 9.56 1.56
N ILE A 46 29.90 8.25 1.28
CA ILE A 46 29.96 7.19 2.29
C ILE A 46 31.34 7.15 2.95
N LYS A 47 32.43 7.36 2.19
CA LYS A 47 33.80 7.45 2.72
C LYS A 47 33.99 8.56 3.76
N LYS A 48 33.08 9.53 3.79
CA LYS A 48 33.07 10.64 4.75
C LYS A 48 32.03 10.47 5.87
N GLY A 49 31.31 9.35 5.92
CA GLY A 49 30.26 9.10 6.91
C GLY A 49 28.93 9.79 6.60
N VAL A 50 28.76 10.26 5.36
CA VAL A 50 27.53 10.85 4.84
C VAL A 50 26.94 9.92 3.78
N ALA A 51 25.63 9.76 3.71
CA ALA A 51 25.00 9.08 2.58
C ALA A 51 23.78 9.86 2.10
N PHE A 52 23.30 9.51 0.90
CA PHE A 52 21.98 9.94 0.45
C PHE A 52 21.07 8.75 0.20
N HIS A 53 19.76 8.97 0.33
CA HIS A 53 18.73 7.94 0.12
C HIS A 53 17.55 8.48 -0.69
N HIS A 54 17.23 7.79 -1.80
CA HIS A 54 16.05 8.07 -2.61
C HIS A 54 15.67 6.83 -3.45
N GLY A 55 14.46 6.85 -4.03
CA GLY A 55 13.92 5.72 -4.81
C GLY A 55 14.74 5.30 -6.03
N GLY A 56 15.58 6.19 -6.59
CA GLY A 56 16.47 5.87 -7.71
C GLY A 56 17.73 5.04 -7.37
N LEU A 57 18.03 4.78 -6.09
CA LEU A 57 19.17 3.94 -5.70
C LEU A 57 18.87 2.45 -5.94
N LEU A 58 19.89 1.63 -6.15
CA LEU A 58 19.74 0.16 -6.15
C LEU A 58 19.20 -0.33 -4.80
N ASP A 59 18.31 -1.32 -4.82
CA ASP A 59 17.68 -1.87 -3.61
C ASP A 59 18.72 -2.31 -2.57
N VAL A 60 19.78 -3.00 -3.03
CA VAL A 60 20.91 -3.42 -2.19
C VAL A 60 21.58 -2.23 -1.51
N ALA A 61 21.81 -1.14 -2.26
CA ALA A 61 22.42 0.07 -1.70
C ALA A 61 21.53 0.74 -0.65
N ARG A 62 20.21 0.78 -0.88
CA ARG A 62 19.26 1.36 0.09
C ARG A 62 19.27 0.59 1.40
N LEU A 63 19.16 -0.74 1.34
CA LEU A 63 19.15 -1.61 2.52
C LEU A 63 20.44 -1.50 3.33
N GLU A 64 21.61 -1.51 2.66
CA GLU A 64 22.90 -1.38 3.34
C GLU A 64 23.08 0.00 3.98
N ILE A 65 22.67 1.09 3.31
CA ILE A 65 22.70 2.44 3.91
C ILE A 65 21.81 2.52 5.15
N GLU A 66 20.62 1.92 5.10
CA GLU A 66 19.68 1.90 6.23
C GLU A 66 20.28 1.16 7.44
N ASP A 67 20.93 0.02 7.23
CA ASP A 67 21.62 -0.73 8.29
C ASP A 67 22.82 0.04 8.85
N LEU A 68 23.65 0.61 7.97
CA LEU A 68 24.83 1.39 8.36
C LEU A 68 24.48 2.67 9.11
N PHE A 69 23.37 3.32 8.75
CA PHE A 69 22.86 4.47 9.51
C PHE A 69 22.27 4.04 10.85
N SER A 70 21.44 2.98 10.86
CA SER A 70 20.79 2.50 12.09
C SER A 70 21.78 2.01 13.14
N SER A 71 22.93 1.49 12.72
CA SER A 71 24.05 1.07 13.55
C SER A 71 25.02 2.20 13.93
N GLY A 72 24.80 3.42 13.42
CA GLY A 72 25.60 4.61 13.73
C GLY A 72 26.95 4.67 13.01
N VAL A 73 27.19 3.81 12.01
CA VAL A 73 28.40 3.85 11.17
C VAL A 73 28.34 5.05 10.21
N ILE A 74 27.20 5.23 9.53
CA ILE A 74 26.88 6.47 8.81
C ILE A 74 26.19 7.39 9.80
N LYS A 75 26.73 8.60 9.97
CA LYS A 75 26.21 9.58 10.94
C LYS A 75 25.19 10.52 10.35
N ASN A 76 25.35 10.84 9.07
CA ASN A 76 24.51 11.82 8.37
C ASN A 76 23.86 11.15 7.16
N LEU A 77 22.53 11.20 7.09
CA LEU A 77 21.78 10.70 5.96
C LEU A 77 20.91 11.81 5.38
N VAL A 78 21.10 12.11 4.10
CA VAL A 78 20.28 13.06 3.35
C VAL A 78 19.28 12.29 2.51
N CYS A 79 18.00 12.38 2.83
CA CYS A 79 16.97 11.61 2.13
C CYS A 79 15.93 12.49 1.46
N THR A 80 15.30 11.95 0.42
CA THR A 80 14.01 12.47 -0.05
C THR A 80 12.89 12.04 0.89
N SER A 81 11.77 12.75 0.83
CA SER A 81 10.52 12.45 1.54
C SER A 81 9.97 11.04 1.31
N THR A 82 10.49 10.27 0.35
CA THR A 82 10.22 8.83 0.22
C THR A 82 10.56 8.03 1.48
N LEU A 83 11.48 8.51 2.33
CA LEU A 83 11.79 7.88 3.62
C LEU A 83 10.60 7.91 4.62
N LEU A 84 9.57 8.73 4.35
CA LEU A 84 8.34 8.77 5.14
C LEU A 84 7.58 7.45 5.10
N GLN A 85 7.70 6.72 4.00
CA GLN A 85 6.93 5.51 3.74
C GLN A 85 7.84 4.28 3.78
N GLY A 86 7.71 3.46 4.83
CA GLY A 86 8.19 2.07 4.81
C GLY A 86 9.58 1.78 5.38
N VAL A 87 10.33 2.77 5.87
CA VAL A 87 11.63 2.54 6.52
C VAL A 87 11.52 2.82 8.02
N ASN A 88 12.13 2.01 8.90
CA ASN A 88 12.21 2.31 10.34
C ASN A 88 13.57 2.94 10.68
N LEU A 89 13.78 4.19 10.26
CA LEU A 89 15.02 4.91 10.48
C LEU A 89 14.83 6.05 11.49
N PRO A 90 15.00 5.80 12.80
CA PRO A 90 14.93 6.86 13.79
C PRO A 90 16.29 7.61 13.85
N ALA A 91 16.23 8.93 14.01
CA ALA A 91 17.40 9.79 14.04
C ALA A 91 17.38 10.69 15.29
N ASP A 92 18.55 11.05 15.83
CA ASP A 92 18.60 11.96 16.98
C ASP A 92 18.17 13.38 16.62
N ARG A 93 18.50 13.78 15.38
CA ARG A 93 18.18 15.09 14.82
C ARG A 93 17.58 14.93 13.43
N ILE A 94 16.54 15.70 13.14
CA ILE A 94 15.96 15.81 11.81
C ILE A 94 16.07 17.26 11.35
N VAL A 95 16.62 17.47 10.16
CA VAL A 95 16.66 18.78 9.50
C VAL A 95 15.71 18.74 8.31
N VAL A 96 14.66 19.54 8.34
CA VAL A 96 13.66 19.66 7.27
C VAL A 96 13.94 20.95 6.51
N ILE A 97 14.40 20.80 5.26
CA ILE A 97 14.71 21.93 4.37
C ILE A 97 13.46 22.41 3.62
N SER A 98 12.56 21.48 3.27
CA SER A 98 11.30 21.82 2.61
C SER A 98 10.27 20.72 2.87
N PRO A 99 9.02 21.05 3.22
CA PRO A 99 7.96 20.08 3.47
C PRO A 99 7.26 19.68 2.15
N LYS A 100 8.03 19.41 1.10
CA LYS A 100 7.53 19.14 -0.26
C LYS A 100 8.10 17.85 -0.86
N ILE A 101 7.29 17.15 -1.64
CA ILE A 101 7.68 16.03 -2.50
C ILE A 101 7.53 16.47 -3.96
N GLY A 102 8.61 16.93 -4.59
CA GLY A 102 8.51 17.56 -5.91
C GLY A 102 7.59 18.78 -5.84
N ASN A 103 6.46 18.74 -6.54
CA ASN A 103 5.46 19.82 -6.53
C ASN A 103 4.34 19.62 -5.50
N TYR A 104 4.34 18.50 -4.76
CA TYR A 104 3.30 18.19 -3.78
C TYR A 104 3.74 18.64 -2.39
N GLU A 105 2.92 19.45 -1.72
CA GLU A 105 3.16 19.75 -0.31
C GLU A 105 2.77 18.56 0.55
N LEU A 106 3.60 18.24 1.55
CA LEU A 106 3.25 17.23 2.55
C LEU A 106 1.95 17.65 3.23
N SER A 107 1.06 16.72 3.53
CA SER A 107 -0.03 17.00 4.46
C SER A 107 0.50 17.18 5.89
N GLN A 108 -0.27 17.81 6.77
CA GLN A 108 0.11 17.95 8.18
C GLN A 108 0.40 16.59 8.83
N PHE A 109 -0.39 15.57 8.51
CA PHE A 109 -0.17 14.21 8.98
C PHE A 109 1.16 13.60 8.50
N GLU A 110 1.53 13.81 7.24
CA GLU A 110 2.80 13.31 6.70
C GLU A 110 3.99 14.06 7.30
N PHE A 111 3.85 15.36 7.54
CA PHE A 111 4.86 16.15 8.24
C PHE A 111 5.05 15.69 9.70
N LEU A 112 3.96 15.47 10.44
CA LEU A 112 4.04 14.96 11.82
C LEU A 112 4.67 13.55 11.87
N ASN A 113 4.36 12.68 10.90
CA ASN A 113 5.02 11.38 10.76
C ASN A 113 6.51 11.49 10.42
N LEU A 114 6.93 12.55 9.70
CA LEU A 114 8.34 12.83 9.42
C LEU A 114 9.09 13.13 10.71
N ILE A 115 8.63 14.19 11.39
CA ILE A 115 9.34 14.74 12.53
C ILE A 115 9.24 13.83 13.76
N GLY A 116 8.20 12.99 13.83
CA GLY A 116 8.05 11.95 14.85
C GLY A 116 9.10 10.84 14.78
N ARG A 117 9.97 10.82 13.76
CA ARG A 117 11.15 9.94 13.69
C ARG A 117 12.36 10.51 14.43
N ALA A 118 12.27 11.76 14.90
CA ALA A 118 13.28 12.36 15.74
C ALA A 118 13.21 11.78 17.17
N GLY A 119 14.35 11.39 17.71
CA GLY A 119 14.48 10.85 19.05
C GLY A 119 14.30 9.34 19.12
N ARG A 120 15.30 8.65 19.65
CA ARG A 120 15.27 7.22 19.95
C ARG A 120 15.18 7.03 21.46
N ILE A 121 14.05 6.50 21.95
CA ILE A 121 13.82 6.27 23.40
C ILE A 121 14.98 5.49 24.07
N ASN A 122 15.65 4.61 23.32
CA ASN A 122 16.73 3.77 23.84
C ASN A 122 18.13 4.41 23.80
N THR A 123 18.36 5.49 23.04
CA THR A 123 19.70 6.10 22.90
C THR A 123 19.74 7.59 23.23
N SER A 124 18.60 8.29 23.15
CA SER A 124 18.53 9.75 23.22
C SER A 124 17.39 10.19 24.14
N LEU A 125 17.68 11.11 25.06
CA LEU A 125 16.71 11.64 26.02
C LEU A 125 15.66 12.55 25.37
N TYR A 126 16.00 13.14 24.22
CA TYR A 126 15.14 14.00 23.42
C TYR A 126 15.56 13.91 21.94
N GLY A 127 14.65 14.26 21.04
CA GLY A 127 14.92 14.41 19.61
C GLY A 127 14.83 15.88 19.22
N GLU A 128 15.70 16.34 18.33
CA GLU A 128 15.69 17.72 17.85
C GLU A 128 15.20 17.79 16.40
N ILE A 129 14.35 18.78 16.12
CA ILE A 129 13.81 19.03 14.79
C ILE A 129 14.18 20.46 14.42
N PHE A 130 14.91 20.60 13.31
CA PHE A 130 15.28 21.89 12.74
C PHE A 130 14.52 22.08 11.43
N CYS A 131 13.64 23.07 11.38
CA CYS A 131 12.99 23.49 10.15
C CYS A 131 13.75 24.69 9.59
N ILE A 132 14.27 24.57 8.37
CA ILE A 132 15.00 25.64 7.71
C ILE A 132 14.08 26.27 6.67
N GLU A 133 13.86 27.57 6.80
CA GLU A 133 13.11 28.38 5.83
C GLU A 133 14.10 29.19 4.99
N LEU A 134 13.84 29.26 3.69
CA LEU A 134 14.48 30.26 2.84
C LEU A 134 13.81 31.61 3.08
N SER A 135 14.52 32.70 2.81
CA SER A 135 14.07 34.06 3.18
C SER A 135 12.72 34.48 2.58
N ASP A 136 12.25 33.79 1.54
CA ASP A 136 11.01 34.02 0.82
C ASP A 136 9.93 32.95 1.09
N GLU A 137 10.17 32.02 2.02
CA GLU A 137 9.22 30.99 2.43
C GLU A 137 8.79 31.19 3.90
N GLU A 138 7.49 31.00 4.18
CA GLU A 138 6.94 30.92 5.54
C GLU A 138 6.10 29.66 5.63
N TRP A 139 6.61 28.61 6.28
CA TRP A 139 5.92 27.32 6.41
C TRP A 139 6.15 26.61 7.73
N ALA A 140 7.33 26.75 8.35
CA ALA A 140 7.76 25.97 9.50
C ALA A 140 6.88 26.25 10.72
N GLU A 141 6.65 27.53 11.03
CA GLU A 141 5.85 27.93 12.19
C GLU A 141 4.40 27.46 12.07
N GLU A 142 3.80 27.59 10.88
CA GLU A 142 2.44 27.11 10.60
C GLU A 142 2.35 25.59 10.84
N ARG A 143 3.29 24.82 10.30
CA ARG A 143 3.29 23.36 10.43
C ARG A 143 3.53 22.87 11.85
N ILE A 144 4.35 23.55 12.64
CA ILE A 144 4.62 23.17 14.03
C ILE A 144 3.41 23.51 14.92
N LYS A 145 2.74 24.65 14.67
CA LYS A 145 1.58 25.09 15.46
C LYS A 145 0.26 24.44 15.05
N ASN A 146 0.20 23.84 13.86
CA ASN A 146 -1.01 23.20 13.37
C ASN A 146 -1.30 21.91 14.17
N GLU A 147 -2.31 21.97 15.04
CA GLU A 147 -2.82 20.83 15.82
C GLU A 147 -3.98 20.09 15.14
N ASP A 148 -4.23 20.35 13.85
CA ASP A 148 -5.36 19.77 13.14
C ASP A 148 -5.25 18.24 13.13
N LYS A 149 -6.16 17.61 13.87
CA LYS A 149 -6.28 16.15 13.86
C LYS A 149 -6.91 15.76 12.53
N LYS A 150 -6.16 15.01 11.72
CA LYS A 150 -6.71 14.38 10.52
C LYS A 150 -7.90 13.51 10.91
N GLU A 151 -9.08 13.87 10.42
CA GLU A 151 -10.28 13.08 10.62
C GLU A 151 -10.08 11.72 9.95
N ILE A 152 -10.07 10.64 10.74
CA ILE A 152 -9.92 9.28 10.23
C ILE A 152 -11.26 8.85 9.65
N VAL A 153 -11.44 9.08 8.35
CA VAL A 153 -12.62 8.62 7.61
C VAL A 153 -12.29 7.33 6.87
N SER A 154 -13.17 6.33 6.98
CA SER A 154 -13.06 5.10 6.19
C SER A 154 -13.03 5.43 4.69
N SER A 155 -12.12 4.80 3.95
CA SER A 155 -12.04 4.95 2.49
C SER A 155 -13.39 4.64 1.80
N VAL A 156 -14.12 3.65 2.34
CA VAL A 156 -15.47 3.29 1.87
C VAL A 156 -16.43 4.47 2.05
N LEU A 157 -16.48 5.05 3.25
CA LEU A 157 -17.36 6.18 3.55
C LEU A 157 -16.99 7.41 2.73
N ASN A 158 -15.70 7.71 2.57
CA ASN A 158 -15.25 8.83 1.76
C ASN A 158 -15.67 8.68 0.30
N LYS A 159 -15.42 7.51 -0.31
CA LYS A 159 -15.81 7.23 -1.70
C LYS A 159 -17.32 7.20 -1.89
N LEU A 160 -18.05 6.61 -0.94
CA LEU A 160 -19.50 6.52 -0.98
C LEU A 160 -20.15 7.91 -0.88
N ASN A 161 -19.71 8.73 0.07
CA ASN A 161 -20.26 10.08 0.29
C ASN A 161 -19.98 11.02 -0.89
N GLY A 162 -18.82 10.88 -1.55
CA GLY A 162 -18.46 11.73 -2.69
C GLY A 162 -19.09 11.33 -4.02
N ASN A 163 -19.54 10.08 -4.17
CA ASN A 163 -19.87 9.51 -5.49
C ASN A 163 -21.12 8.61 -5.48
N ILE A 164 -22.06 8.91 -4.58
CA ILE A 164 -23.25 8.08 -4.36
C ILE A 164 -24.09 7.89 -5.63
N GLU A 165 -24.28 8.93 -6.44
CA GLU A 165 -25.09 8.84 -7.66
C GLU A 165 -24.52 7.78 -8.63
N SER A 166 -23.20 7.83 -8.88
CA SER A 166 -22.51 6.82 -9.69
C SER A 166 -22.59 5.43 -9.08
N VAL A 167 -22.48 5.31 -7.75
CA VAL A 167 -22.63 4.02 -7.05
C VAL A 167 -24.04 3.46 -7.26
N ILE A 168 -25.08 4.29 -7.09
CA ILE A 168 -26.48 3.92 -7.32
C ILE A 168 -26.67 3.48 -8.78
N ASP A 169 -26.09 4.17 -9.75
CA ASP A 169 -26.21 3.81 -11.17
C ASP A 169 -25.55 2.46 -11.48
N TYR A 170 -24.40 2.18 -10.89
CA TYR A 170 -23.64 0.96 -11.16
C TYR A 170 -24.06 -0.25 -10.33
N ILE A 171 -24.70 -0.06 -9.16
CA ILE A 171 -25.00 -1.15 -8.22
C ILE A 171 -25.86 -2.27 -8.83
N GLY A 172 -26.64 -1.98 -9.88
CA GLY A 172 -27.48 -2.95 -10.58
C GLY A 172 -26.89 -3.57 -11.85
N LEU A 173 -25.75 -3.06 -12.34
CA LEU A 173 -25.15 -3.41 -13.64
C LEU A 173 -24.12 -4.55 -13.54
N SER A 174 -23.94 -5.32 -14.61
CA SER A 174 -22.84 -6.28 -14.70
C SER A 174 -21.48 -5.57 -14.78
N GLY A 175 -20.40 -6.28 -14.41
CA GLY A 175 -19.04 -5.74 -14.53
C GLY A 175 -18.70 -5.28 -15.96
N LYS A 176 -19.20 -5.98 -16.99
CA LYS A 176 -19.02 -5.58 -18.40
C LYS A 176 -19.72 -4.27 -18.72
N GLU A 177 -20.94 -4.08 -18.24
CA GLU A 177 -21.71 -2.84 -18.44
C GLU A 177 -21.05 -1.65 -17.73
N ILE A 178 -20.48 -1.87 -16.54
CA ILE A 178 -19.74 -0.83 -15.81
C ILE A 178 -18.46 -0.45 -16.57
N LEU A 179 -17.71 -1.44 -17.07
CA LEU A 179 -16.49 -1.21 -17.86
C LEU A 179 -16.74 -0.52 -19.20
N ASN A 180 -17.89 -0.79 -19.82
CA ASN A 180 -18.28 -0.22 -21.11
C ASN A 180 -19.01 1.12 -20.98
N SER A 181 -19.39 1.53 -19.76
CA SER A 181 -19.89 2.87 -19.54
C SER A 181 -18.73 3.87 -19.73
N ASP A 182 -18.99 5.05 -20.30
CA ASP A 182 -18.06 6.20 -20.28
C ASP A 182 -17.77 6.71 -18.84
N GLY A 183 -18.20 5.93 -17.84
CA GLY A 183 -18.15 6.22 -16.43
C GLY A 183 -16.82 5.88 -15.75
N ASP A 184 -16.72 6.30 -14.50
CA ASP A 184 -15.51 6.16 -13.70
C ASP A 184 -15.44 4.74 -13.10
N TYR A 185 -14.85 3.80 -13.85
CA TYR A 185 -14.62 2.40 -13.44
C TYR A 185 -13.91 2.25 -12.08
N LYS A 186 -13.29 3.33 -11.56
CA LYS A 186 -12.69 3.38 -10.21
C LYS A 186 -13.69 3.07 -9.09
N PHE A 187 -15.00 3.12 -9.36
CA PHE A 187 -16.05 2.79 -8.39
C PHE A 187 -16.45 1.31 -8.38
N TYR A 188 -16.03 0.50 -9.35
CA TYR A 188 -16.36 -0.92 -9.40
C TYR A 188 -15.99 -1.69 -8.12
N PRO A 189 -14.81 -1.49 -7.49
CA PRO A 189 -14.49 -2.14 -6.22
C PRO A 189 -15.44 -1.77 -5.08
N LEU A 190 -15.94 -0.53 -5.05
CA LEU A 190 -16.90 -0.08 -4.03
C LEU A 190 -18.26 -0.73 -4.26
N VAL A 191 -18.73 -0.78 -5.50
CA VAL A 191 -19.96 -1.47 -5.91
C VAL A 191 -19.94 -2.94 -5.52
N LEU A 192 -18.85 -3.64 -5.86
CA LEU A 192 -18.63 -5.04 -5.50
C LEU A 192 -18.67 -5.24 -3.98
N TYR A 193 -17.97 -4.40 -3.24
CA TYR A 193 -17.95 -4.46 -1.79
C TYR A 193 -19.34 -4.28 -1.20
N LEU A 194 -20.11 -3.28 -1.63
CA LEU A 194 -21.46 -3.03 -1.13
C LEU A 194 -22.43 -4.17 -1.45
N ARG A 195 -22.36 -4.74 -2.66
CA ARG A 195 -23.15 -5.95 -3.03
C ARG A 195 -22.85 -7.12 -2.10
N SER A 196 -21.57 -7.40 -1.89
CA SER A 196 -21.10 -8.49 -1.04
C SER A 196 -21.57 -8.31 0.41
N GLN A 197 -21.41 -7.11 0.98
CA GLN A 197 -21.89 -6.81 2.32
C GLN A 197 -23.42 -6.92 2.43
N TYR A 198 -24.16 -6.40 1.45
CA TYR A 198 -25.63 -6.48 1.46
C TYR A 198 -26.16 -7.92 1.48
N LEU A 199 -25.51 -8.82 0.75
CA LEU A 199 -25.92 -10.22 0.62
C LEU A 199 -25.48 -11.11 1.78
N VAL A 200 -24.27 -10.88 2.31
CA VAL A 200 -23.63 -11.74 3.32
C VAL A 200 -23.81 -11.20 4.74
N ASP A 201 -23.57 -9.91 4.96
CA ASP A 201 -23.57 -9.27 6.27
C ASP A 201 -24.39 -7.96 6.25
N LYS A 202 -25.71 -8.14 6.30
CA LYS A 202 -26.66 -7.02 6.29
C LYS A 202 -26.45 -6.08 7.49
N ASN A 203 -25.93 -6.57 8.62
CA ASN A 203 -25.63 -5.73 9.79
C ASN A 203 -24.46 -4.80 9.52
N HIS A 204 -23.38 -5.29 8.89
CA HIS A 204 -22.24 -4.45 8.51
C HIS A 204 -22.63 -3.45 7.41
N TYR A 205 -23.42 -3.88 6.42
CA TYR A 205 -24.01 -2.97 5.44
C TYR A 205 -24.78 -1.82 6.11
N SER A 206 -25.70 -2.13 7.03
CA SER A 206 -26.48 -1.10 7.75
C SER A 206 -25.59 -0.16 8.57
N LYS A 207 -24.47 -0.64 9.13
CA LYS A 207 -23.49 0.23 9.80
C LYS A 207 -22.80 1.19 8.82
N ILE A 208 -22.44 0.72 7.62
CA ILE A 208 -21.85 1.57 6.58
C ILE A 208 -22.83 2.68 6.19
N ILE A 209 -24.09 2.33 5.90
CA ILE A 209 -25.12 3.30 5.52
C ILE A 209 -25.40 4.29 6.67
N LYS A 210 -25.53 3.81 7.91
CA LYS A 210 -25.77 4.67 9.08
C LYS A 210 -24.65 5.68 9.32
N ASN A 211 -23.40 5.31 9.02
CA ASN A 211 -22.23 6.18 9.18
C ASN A 211 -21.92 6.99 7.91
N SER A 212 -22.71 6.82 6.85
CA SER A 212 -22.59 7.60 5.62
C SER A 212 -23.37 8.92 5.71
N LYS A 213 -23.08 9.85 4.80
CA LYS A 213 -23.78 11.15 4.68
C LYS A 213 -24.94 11.10 3.69
N LEU A 214 -25.43 9.89 3.37
CA LEU A 214 -26.54 9.70 2.42
C LEU A 214 -27.84 10.28 2.98
N ASN A 215 -28.62 10.91 2.10
CA ASN A 215 -29.99 11.30 2.44
C ASN A 215 -30.94 10.09 2.37
N LYS A 216 -32.17 10.27 2.87
CA LYS A 216 -33.18 9.19 2.89
C LYS A 216 -33.49 8.65 1.49
N LYS A 217 -33.65 9.54 0.50
CA LYS A 217 -33.95 9.16 -0.88
C LYS A 217 -32.84 8.32 -1.50
N GLN A 218 -31.58 8.74 -1.36
CA GLN A 218 -30.41 8.01 -1.85
C GLN A 218 -30.27 6.64 -1.20
N THR A 219 -30.58 6.53 0.08
CA THR A 219 -30.57 5.26 0.80
C THR A 219 -31.64 4.32 0.26
N GLU A 220 -32.86 4.82 0.08
CA GLU A 220 -33.97 4.05 -0.51
C GLU A 220 -33.66 3.62 -1.94
N ASP A 221 -33.12 4.51 -2.79
CA ASP A 221 -32.76 4.19 -4.17
C ASP A 221 -31.66 3.11 -4.25
N LEU A 222 -30.65 3.19 -3.38
CA LEU A 222 -29.59 2.19 -3.27
C LEU A 222 -30.13 0.84 -2.82
N GLU A 223 -30.94 0.80 -1.76
CA GLU A 223 -31.53 -0.43 -1.22
C GLU A 223 -32.50 -1.08 -2.22
N ASN A 224 -33.33 -0.29 -2.91
CA ASN A 224 -34.23 -0.78 -3.95
C ASN A 224 -33.44 -1.48 -5.09
N LYS A 225 -32.35 -0.86 -5.57
CA LYS A 225 -31.52 -1.47 -6.61
C LYS A 225 -30.77 -2.71 -6.09
N LEU A 226 -30.32 -2.71 -4.83
CA LEU A 226 -29.70 -3.88 -4.20
C LEU A 226 -30.68 -5.03 -4.00
N ASP A 227 -31.94 -4.75 -3.67
CA ASP A 227 -32.99 -5.76 -3.57
C ASP A 227 -33.30 -6.38 -4.93
N ILE A 228 -33.38 -5.58 -5.99
CA ILE A 228 -33.51 -6.08 -7.37
C ILE A 228 -32.29 -6.92 -7.75
N PHE A 229 -31.08 -6.45 -7.43
CA PHE A 229 -29.84 -7.18 -7.68
C PHE A 229 -29.81 -8.52 -6.95
N SER A 230 -30.21 -8.56 -5.68
CA SER A 230 -30.20 -9.77 -4.85
C SER A 230 -31.04 -10.91 -5.43
N LYS A 231 -32.13 -10.58 -6.15
CA LYS A 231 -32.98 -11.56 -6.82
C LYS A 231 -32.29 -12.24 -8.02
N LYS A 232 -31.24 -11.63 -8.58
CA LYS A 232 -30.43 -12.21 -9.66
C LYS A 232 -29.40 -13.22 -9.15
N ILE A 233 -29.16 -13.28 -7.84
CA ILE A 233 -28.11 -14.09 -7.22
C ILE A 233 -28.68 -15.44 -6.82
N SER A 234 -28.27 -16.50 -7.50
CA SER A 234 -28.67 -17.88 -7.19
C SER A 234 -27.71 -18.59 -6.22
N LEU A 235 -26.60 -17.94 -5.83
CA LEU A 235 -25.54 -18.55 -5.05
C LEU A 235 -25.91 -18.68 -3.55
N PRO A 236 -25.66 -19.84 -2.91
CA PRO A 236 -25.76 -19.99 -1.47
C PRO A 236 -24.92 -18.97 -0.69
N LYS A 237 -25.49 -18.39 0.38
CA LYS A 237 -24.83 -17.35 1.20
C LYS A 237 -23.48 -17.77 1.76
N ASN A 238 -23.29 -19.04 2.12
CA ASN A 238 -22.02 -19.55 2.62
C ASN A 238 -20.89 -19.50 1.58
N LEU A 239 -21.21 -19.66 0.29
CA LEU A 239 -20.22 -19.55 -0.79
C LEU A 239 -19.86 -18.09 -1.07
N LEU A 240 -20.83 -17.18 -1.02
CA LEU A 240 -20.58 -15.74 -1.10
C LEU A 240 -19.67 -15.28 0.06
N ALA A 241 -19.95 -15.74 1.28
CA ALA A 241 -19.15 -15.39 2.46
C ALA A 241 -17.69 -15.84 2.38
N ARG A 242 -17.40 -16.93 1.65
CA ARG A 242 -16.04 -17.42 1.43
C ARG A 242 -15.28 -16.68 0.32
N ASN A 243 -15.99 -15.90 -0.51
CA ASN A 243 -15.43 -15.19 -1.65
C ASN A 243 -15.80 -13.70 -1.65
N PRO A 244 -15.51 -12.95 -0.57
CA PRO A 244 -16.03 -11.59 -0.37
C PRO A 244 -15.51 -10.55 -1.38
N PHE A 245 -14.41 -10.85 -2.07
CA PHE A 245 -13.74 -9.95 -3.03
C PHE A 245 -14.05 -10.26 -4.50
N VAL A 246 -14.96 -11.21 -4.77
CA VAL A 246 -15.40 -11.55 -6.13
C VAL A 246 -16.83 -11.05 -6.31
N ASP A 247 -17.16 -10.56 -7.51
CA ASP A 247 -18.51 -10.04 -7.78
C ASP A 247 -19.54 -11.16 -7.57
N PRO A 248 -20.55 -10.97 -6.69
CA PRO A 248 -21.61 -11.95 -6.48
C PRO A 248 -22.33 -12.37 -7.76
N LEU A 249 -22.48 -11.47 -8.74
CA LEU A 249 -23.09 -11.77 -10.02
C LEU A 249 -22.23 -12.74 -10.83
N LEU A 250 -20.94 -12.46 -10.96
CA LEU A 250 -19.99 -13.33 -11.66
C LEU A 250 -19.87 -14.70 -10.99
N LEU A 251 -19.86 -14.74 -9.66
CA LEU A 251 -19.88 -16.02 -8.91
C LEU A 251 -21.17 -16.81 -9.17
N SER A 252 -22.31 -16.13 -9.28
CA SER A 252 -23.60 -16.79 -9.58
C SER A 252 -23.62 -17.31 -11.02
N GLU A 253 -23.18 -16.52 -12.00
CA GLU A 253 -23.04 -16.95 -13.39
C GLU A 253 -22.11 -18.17 -13.51
N PHE A 254 -20.97 -18.14 -12.82
CA PHE A 254 -20.01 -19.24 -12.78
C PHE A 254 -20.60 -20.50 -12.13
N PHE A 255 -21.35 -20.34 -11.06
CA PHE A 255 -22.00 -21.45 -10.36
C PHE A 255 -23.08 -22.13 -11.21
N GLU A 256 -23.91 -21.36 -11.91
CA GLU A 256 -24.89 -21.91 -12.85
C GLU A 256 -24.22 -22.55 -14.07
N LEU A 257 -23.09 -22.00 -14.52
CA LEU A 257 -22.28 -22.63 -15.56
C LEU A 257 -21.77 -24.01 -15.13
N ILE A 258 -21.21 -24.14 -13.92
CA ILE A 258 -20.77 -25.44 -13.38
C ILE A 258 -21.93 -26.42 -13.25
N LYS A 259 -23.10 -25.97 -12.77
CA LYS A 259 -24.28 -26.83 -12.67
C LYS A 259 -24.75 -27.34 -14.03
N SER A 260 -24.74 -26.47 -15.06
CA SER A 260 -25.20 -26.84 -16.40
C SER A 260 -24.25 -27.79 -17.12
N GLN A 261 -22.94 -27.61 -16.97
CA GLN A 261 -21.92 -28.45 -17.62
C GLN A 261 -21.59 -29.71 -16.82
N GLY A 262 -21.93 -29.73 -15.52
CA GLY A 262 -21.57 -30.79 -14.59
C GLY A 262 -20.20 -30.57 -13.96
N VAL A 263 -20.07 -30.97 -12.69
CA VAL A 263 -18.85 -30.73 -11.89
C VAL A 263 -17.61 -31.40 -12.50
N GLY A 264 -17.78 -32.52 -13.19
CA GLY A 264 -16.67 -33.30 -13.78
C GLY A 264 -15.82 -32.51 -14.78
N GLU A 265 -16.44 -31.66 -15.61
CA GLU A 265 -15.73 -30.84 -16.61
C GLU A 265 -14.89 -29.73 -15.98
N TRP A 266 -15.24 -29.33 -14.75
CA TRP A 266 -14.57 -28.27 -14.00
C TRP A 266 -13.58 -28.79 -12.97
N MET A 267 -13.48 -30.11 -12.79
CA MET A 267 -12.50 -30.72 -11.91
C MET A 267 -11.12 -30.69 -12.57
N ILE A 268 -10.20 -29.91 -11.98
CA ILE A 268 -8.80 -29.96 -12.37
C ILE A 268 -8.26 -31.33 -11.95
N SER A 269 -8.11 -32.23 -12.92
CA SER A 269 -7.56 -33.55 -12.63
C SER A 269 -6.12 -33.38 -12.12
N LYS A 270 -5.72 -34.25 -11.18
CA LYS A 270 -4.35 -34.29 -10.65
C LYS A 270 -3.29 -34.55 -11.74
N TYR A 271 -3.72 -34.93 -12.95
CA TYR A 271 -2.89 -35.27 -14.10
C TYR A 271 -3.44 -34.62 -15.38
N PRO A 272 -3.09 -33.35 -15.67
CA PRO A 272 -3.65 -32.59 -16.81
C PRO A 272 -3.38 -33.18 -18.20
N ARG A 273 -2.59 -34.26 -18.32
CA ARG A 273 -2.29 -34.98 -19.56
C ARG A 273 -2.68 -36.46 -19.53
N GLY A 274 -3.31 -36.95 -18.46
CA GLY A 274 -3.73 -38.35 -18.36
C GLY A 274 -5.04 -38.59 -19.10
N LYS A 275 -5.02 -39.42 -20.16
CA LYS A 275 -6.23 -39.99 -20.79
C LYS A 275 -6.93 -40.99 -19.85
N ARG A 276 -7.39 -40.56 -18.67
CA ARG A 276 -8.34 -41.32 -17.87
C ARG A 276 -9.52 -40.40 -17.59
N GLU A 277 -10.67 -40.83 -18.09
CA GLU A 277 -11.98 -40.22 -17.87
C GLU A 277 -12.12 -39.80 -16.40
N ALA A 278 -12.70 -38.62 -16.17
CA ALA A 278 -13.02 -38.14 -14.84
C ALA A 278 -13.76 -39.25 -14.09
N LYS A 279 -13.12 -39.84 -13.08
CA LYS A 279 -13.76 -40.83 -12.22
C LYS A 279 -14.97 -40.15 -11.56
N SER A 280 -16.07 -40.88 -11.41
CA SER A 280 -17.22 -40.35 -10.68
C SER A 280 -16.80 -39.96 -9.26
N LEU A 281 -17.45 -38.95 -8.68
CA LEU A 281 -17.15 -38.47 -7.32
C LEU A 281 -17.12 -39.61 -6.29
N ASP A 282 -17.97 -40.62 -6.46
CA ASP A 282 -18.02 -41.79 -5.57
C ASP A 282 -16.75 -42.66 -5.61
N ASP A 283 -15.99 -42.64 -6.71
CA ASP A 283 -14.76 -43.43 -6.85
C ASP A 283 -13.51 -42.71 -6.31
N GLU A 284 -13.52 -41.39 -6.15
CA GLU A 284 -12.42 -40.64 -5.50
C GLU A 284 -12.48 -40.70 -3.97
N PHE A 285 -13.67 -40.87 -3.38
CA PHE A 285 -13.86 -40.95 -1.93
C PHE A 285 -13.91 -42.38 -1.38
N LYS A 286 -13.74 -43.41 -2.22
CA LYS A 286 -13.45 -44.76 -1.71
C LYS A 286 -12.09 -44.74 -1.04
N ASN A 287 -12.08 -44.84 0.30
CA ASN A 287 -10.90 -45.01 1.14
C ASN A 287 -10.01 -46.14 0.59
N MET A 288 -9.01 -45.79 -0.21
CA MET A 288 -7.91 -46.70 -0.51
C MET A 288 -6.91 -46.58 0.63
N ASN A 289 -6.89 -47.59 1.50
CA ASN A 289 -5.80 -47.75 2.48
C ASN A 289 -4.46 -47.86 1.73
N TYR A 290 -3.40 -47.35 2.35
CA TYR A 290 -2.03 -47.24 1.82
C TYR A 290 -1.49 -48.53 1.17
N TYR A 291 -2.02 -49.68 1.57
CA TYR A 291 -1.61 -51.00 1.10
C TYR A 291 -2.21 -51.46 -0.25
N ASN A 292 -3.13 -50.69 -0.85
CA ASN A 292 -3.75 -51.05 -2.14
C ASN A 292 -3.39 -50.06 -3.27
N GLN A 293 -2.19 -49.45 -3.23
CA GLN A 293 -1.62 -48.75 -4.39
C GLN A 293 -0.69 -49.66 -5.18
#